data_AF-A0A0A8EZR6-F1
#
_entry.id   AF-A0A0A8EZR6-F1
#
_cell.length_a   1.000
_cell.length_b   1.000
_cell.length_c   1.000
_cell.angle_alpha   90.00
_cell.angle_beta   90.00
_cell.angle_gamma   90.00
#
_symmetry.space_group_name_H-M   'P 1'
#
loop_
_entity.id
_entity.type
_entity.pdbx_description
1 polymer ?
#
loop_
_entity_poly.entity_id
_entity_poly.type
_entity_poly.pdbx_seq_one_letter_code
_entity_poly.pdbx_strand_id
1 'polypeptide(L)'
;MLDAFVALGRDVWARPTTGVGGEHVFHITGVQRLFEVADFYADLGQSWLLSEDARNVDRHGHRHQLRIVVLGDRVLRVCEHVQNDPDAPCNEARGTVSTLLPAGALSARHSAIAVHATRALGLPLVRAHPDRAASGAVDGTGC
;
A
#
# COMPACT_ATOMS: atom_id res chain seq x y z
N MET A 1 -0.03 20.34 -4.37
CA MET A 1 -0.49 19.38 -3.35
C MET A 1 -2.02 19.30 -3.26
N LEU A 2 -2.75 20.39 -2.99
CA LEU A 2 -4.21 20.37 -2.87
C LEU A 2 -4.92 19.87 -4.14
N ASP A 3 -4.48 20.31 -5.33
CA ASP A 3 -5.04 19.83 -6.60
C ASP A 3 -4.86 18.31 -6.78
N ALA A 4 -3.70 17.78 -6.39
CA ALA A 4 -3.43 16.34 -6.41
C ALA A 4 -4.34 15.60 -5.43
N PHE A 5 -4.53 16.12 -4.21
CA PHE A 5 -5.45 15.54 -3.24
C PHE A 5 -6.90 15.50 -3.75
N VAL A 6 -7.35 16.57 -4.42
CA VAL A 6 -8.69 16.63 -5.05
C VAL A 6 -8.78 15.67 -6.22
N ALA A 7 -7.77 15.61 -7.09
CA ALA A 7 -7.74 14.73 -8.26
C ALA A 7 -7.72 13.24 -7.88
N LEU A 8 -7.09 12.90 -6.75
CA LEU A 8 -7.07 11.56 -6.17
C LEU A 8 -8.33 11.22 -5.34
N GLY A 9 -9.37 12.06 -5.40
CA GLY A 9 -10.66 11.77 -4.78
C GLY A 9 -10.78 12.10 -3.30
N ARG A 10 -9.82 12.83 -2.72
CA ARG A 10 -9.79 13.28 -1.31
C ARG A 10 -9.77 12.14 -0.28
N ASP A 11 -9.35 10.96 -0.70
CA ASP A 11 -9.25 9.76 0.11
C ASP A 11 -7.95 9.07 -0.28
N VAL A 12 -6.87 9.41 0.43
CA VAL A 12 -5.50 9.16 -0.04
C VAL A 12 -4.61 8.62 1.06
N TRP A 13 -3.56 7.93 0.62
CA TRP A 13 -2.41 7.58 1.45
C TRP A 13 -1.23 8.48 1.15
N ALA A 14 -0.66 9.06 2.19
CA ALA A 14 0.67 9.66 2.16
C ALA A 14 1.70 8.67 2.70
N ARG A 15 2.82 8.50 1.98
CA ARG A 15 3.88 7.57 2.34
C ARG A 15 5.26 8.13 2.00
N PRO A 16 6.31 7.81 2.79
CA PRO A 16 7.65 8.20 2.44
C PRO A 16 8.11 7.46 1.19
N THR A 17 8.94 8.10 0.37
CA THR A 17 9.58 7.46 -0.79
C THR A 17 10.55 6.36 -0.38
N THR A 18 11.15 6.48 0.81
CA THR A 18 11.95 5.45 1.47
C THR A 18 11.41 5.19 2.87
N GLY A 19 11.01 3.94 3.14
CA GLY A 19 10.45 3.56 4.43
C GLY A 19 10.21 2.07 4.54
N VAL A 20 10.01 1.59 5.77
CA VAL A 20 9.73 0.18 6.07
C VAL A 20 8.61 0.08 7.09
N GLY A 21 7.92 -1.06 7.12
CA GLY A 21 7.00 -1.37 8.22
C GLY A 21 5.74 -0.50 8.31
N GLY A 22 5.45 0.36 7.33
CA GLY A 22 4.31 1.29 7.40
C GLY A 22 4.57 2.48 8.34
N GLU A 23 5.82 2.72 8.70
CA GLU A 23 6.20 3.89 9.48
C GLU A 23 5.99 5.17 8.67
N HIS A 24 5.47 6.20 9.35
CA HIS A 24 5.13 7.48 8.74
C HIS A 24 4.20 7.35 7.52
N VAL A 25 3.34 6.34 7.50
CA VAL A 25 2.26 6.23 6.50
C VAL A 25 0.98 6.77 7.11
N PHE A 26 0.30 7.67 6.41
CA PHE A 26 -0.88 8.37 6.91
C PHE A 26 -2.05 8.21 5.93
N HIS A 27 -3.21 7.84 6.46
CA HIS A 27 -4.47 7.97 5.75
C HIS A 27 -5.00 9.41 5.88
N ILE A 28 -5.41 10.02 4.77
CA ILE A 28 -5.80 11.43 4.71
C ILE A 28 -7.11 11.57 3.96
N THR A 29 -8.13 12.01 4.68
CA THR A 29 -9.48 12.30 4.13
C THR A 29 -9.86 13.78 4.21
N GLY A 30 -9.02 14.61 4.84
CA GLY A 30 -9.29 16.02 5.11
C GLY A 30 -8.13 16.95 4.75
N VAL A 31 -8.46 18.15 4.27
CA VAL A 31 -7.49 19.16 3.85
C VAL A 31 -6.58 19.62 4.99
N GLN A 32 -7.11 19.77 6.20
CA GLN A 32 -6.27 20.14 7.35
C GLN A 32 -5.20 19.07 7.62
N ARG A 33 -5.61 17.79 7.60
CA ARG A 33 -4.69 16.67 7.83
C ARG A 33 -3.63 16.57 6.73
N LEU A 34 -3.99 16.92 5.50
CA LEU A 34 -3.04 17.00 4.38
C LEU A 34 -1.89 17.96 4.69
N PHE A 35 -2.20 19.17 5.18
CA PHE A 35 -1.17 20.16 5.55
C PHE A 35 -0.34 19.69 6.74
N GLU A 36 -0.96 19.15 7.79
CA GLU A 36 -0.23 18.60 8.95
C GLU A 36 0.79 17.52 8.54
N VAL A 37 0.42 16.63 7.62
CA VAL A 37 1.32 15.57 7.14
C VAL A 37 2.41 16.13 6.22
N ALA A 38 2.10 17.14 5.40
CA ALA A 38 3.09 17.80 4.57
C ALA A 38 4.16 18.51 5.42
N ASP A 39 3.75 19.23 6.45
CA ASP A 39 4.65 19.87 7.42
C ASP A 39 5.51 18.81 8.12
N PHE A 40 4.92 17.69 8.54
CA PHE A 40 5.64 16.57 9.13
C PHE A 40 6.77 16.03 8.22
N TYR A 41 6.51 15.84 6.92
CA TYR A 41 7.55 15.40 5.99
C TYR A 41 8.58 16.49 5.67
N ALA A 42 8.19 17.76 5.67
CA ALA A 42 9.10 18.88 5.51
C ALA A 42 10.10 18.95 6.67
N ASP A 43 9.63 18.78 7.90
CA ASP A 43 10.46 18.74 9.11
C ASP A 43 11.44 17.56 9.10
N LEU A 44 11.03 16.42 8.55
CA LEU A 44 11.89 15.25 8.38
C LEU A 44 12.87 15.38 7.19
N GLY A 45 12.70 16.37 6.30
CA GLY A 45 13.48 16.51 5.08
C GLY A 45 13.31 15.32 4.12
N GLN A 46 12.16 14.63 4.15
CA GLN A 46 11.93 13.37 3.45
C GLN A 46 10.95 13.55 2.28
N SER A 47 11.33 13.09 1.09
CA SER A 47 10.42 13.05 -0.06
C SER A 47 9.31 12.01 0.17
N TRP A 48 8.11 12.31 -0.28
CA TRP A 48 6.92 11.50 -0.03
C TRP A 48 5.95 11.52 -1.21
N LEU A 49 5.03 10.55 -1.24
CA LEU A 49 4.10 10.32 -2.33
C LEU A 49 2.67 10.34 -1.82
N LEU A 50 1.75 10.84 -2.66
CA LEU A 50 0.31 10.65 -2.52
C LEU A 50 -0.19 9.58 -3.49
N SER A 51 -1.12 8.76 -3.02
CA SER A 51 -1.85 7.82 -3.87
C SER A 51 -3.30 7.68 -3.40
N GLU A 52 -4.20 7.49 -4.35
CA GLU A 52 -5.61 7.14 -4.09
C GLU A 52 -5.72 5.91 -3.18
N ASP A 53 -6.68 5.92 -2.26
CA ASP A 53 -7.01 4.71 -1.48
C ASP A 53 -7.57 3.62 -2.40
N ALA A 54 -7.00 2.42 -2.31
CA ALA A 54 -7.47 1.26 -3.07
C ALA A 54 -8.81 0.71 -2.58
N ARG A 55 -9.35 1.26 -1.47
CA ARG A 55 -10.60 0.84 -0.82
C ARG A 55 -10.65 -0.67 -0.60
N ASN A 56 -9.51 -1.24 -0.26
CA ASN A 56 -9.32 -2.65 0.01
C ASN A 56 -9.79 -2.97 1.43
N VAL A 57 -11.07 -2.70 1.68
CA VAL A 57 -11.75 -2.91 2.95
C VAL A 57 -12.68 -4.13 2.80
N ASP A 58 -12.65 -5.03 3.77
CA ASP A 58 -13.49 -6.21 3.78
C ASP A 58 -14.92 -5.90 4.27
N ARG A 59 -15.78 -6.92 4.30
CA ARG A 59 -17.19 -6.79 4.73
C ARG A 59 -17.35 -6.40 6.21
N HIS A 60 -16.29 -6.51 7.01
CA HIS A 60 -16.27 -6.17 8.43
C HIS A 60 -15.72 -4.76 8.68
N GLY A 61 -15.33 -4.05 7.62
CA GLY A 61 -14.74 -2.71 7.74
C GLY A 61 -13.23 -2.73 8.01
N HIS A 62 -12.57 -3.89 7.89
CA HIS A 62 -11.14 -4.01 8.10
C HIS A 62 -10.37 -3.86 6.81
N ARG A 63 -9.18 -3.24 6.86
CA ARG A 63 -8.31 -3.15 5.68
C ARG A 63 -7.63 -4.48 5.41
N HIS A 64 -7.70 -4.93 4.17
CA HIS A 64 -7.31 -6.27 3.75
C HIS A 64 -6.33 -6.21 2.57
N GLN A 65 -5.16 -6.82 2.72
CA GLN A 65 -4.14 -6.94 1.67
C GLN A 65 -3.66 -8.38 1.51
N LEU A 66 -3.18 -8.69 0.30
CA LEU A 66 -2.45 -9.93 0.06
C LEU A 66 -0.94 -9.66 0.04
N ARG A 67 -0.19 -10.51 0.74
CA ARG A 67 1.27 -10.53 0.72
C ARG A 67 1.73 -11.78 0.00
N ILE A 68 2.30 -11.62 -1.19
CA ILE A 68 2.65 -12.73 -2.08
C ILE A 68 4.17 -12.82 -2.21
N VAL A 69 4.74 -14.00 -1.98
CA VAL A 69 6.15 -14.28 -2.22
C VAL A 69 6.29 -15.04 -3.53
N VAL A 70 7.08 -14.51 -4.45
CA VAL A 70 7.32 -15.09 -5.77
C VAL A 70 8.80 -15.42 -5.93
N LEU A 71 9.11 -16.62 -6.43
CA LEU A 71 10.44 -17.05 -6.84
C LEU A 71 10.39 -17.47 -8.30
N GLY A 72 11.13 -16.76 -9.16
CA GLY A 72 11.05 -16.96 -10.61
C GLY A 72 9.64 -16.75 -11.15
N ASP A 73 9.03 -17.81 -11.67
CA ASP A 73 7.67 -17.84 -12.20
C ASP A 73 6.65 -18.47 -11.25
N ARG A 74 7.04 -18.77 -10.00
CA ARG A 74 6.22 -19.49 -9.03
C ARG A 74 5.84 -18.63 -7.83
N VAL A 75 4.58 -18.68 -7.45
CA VAL A 75 4.10 -18.21 -6.15
C VAL A 75 4.46 -19.26 -5.10
N LEU A 76 5.23 -18.87 -4.09
CA LEU A 76 5.65 -19.74 -2.99
C LEU A 76 4.77 -19.62 -1.75
N ARG A 77 4.31 -18.40 -1.46
CA ARG A 77 3.57 -18.10 -0.25
C ARG A 77 2.58 -16.98 -0.50
N VAL A 78 1.40 -17.11 0.08
CA VAL A 78 0.37 -16.07 0.10
C VAL A 78 -0.09 -15.92 1.53
N CYS A 79 0.05 -14.73 2.09
CA CYS A 79 -0.59 -14.39 3.36
C CYS A 79 -1.72 -13.39 3.10
N GLU A 80 -2.82 -13.60 3.80
CA GLU A 80 -3.84 -12.61 4.04
C GLU A 80 -3.38 -11.70 5.19
N HIS A 81 -3.46 -10.40 4.98
CA HIS A 81 -3.14 -9.38 5.96
C HIS A 81 -4.42 -8.61 6.27
N VAL A 82 -4.85 -8.61 7.53
CA VAL A 82 -6.03 -7.90 8.00
C VAL A 82 -5.65 -6.88 9.07
N GLN A 83 -6.02 -5.63 8.85
CA GLN A 83 -5.82 -4.52 9.75
C GLN A 83 -7.16 -4.05 10.29
N ASN A 84 -7.31 -4.09 11.62
CA ASN A 84 -8.57 -3.76 12.29
C ASN A 84 -8.89 -2.26 12.21
N ASP A 85 -7.86 -1.41 12.24
CA ASP A 85 -8.00 0.02 12.00
C ASP A 85 -7.87 0.32 10.50
N PRO A 86 -8.96 0.62 9.78
CA PRO A 86 -8.92 0.84 8.34
C PRO A 86 -8.10 2.07 7.94
N ASP A 87 -7.81 2.98 8.86
CA ASP A 87 -6.99 4.17 8.64
C ASP A 87 -5.51 3.93 8.98
N ALA A 88 -5.17 2.73 9.46
CA ALA A 88 -3.79 2.30 9.69
C ALA A 88 -3.23 1.51 8.48
N PRO A 89 -1.92 1.62 8.21
CA PRO A 89 -1.26 0.81 7.19
C PRO A 89 -1.33 -0.70 7.53
N CYS A 90 -1.45 -1.53 6.50
CA CYS A 90 -1.63 -2.98 6.61
C CYS A 90 -0.29 -3.75 6.77
N ASN A 91 0.54 -3.28 7.70
CA ASN A 91 1.85 -3.86 8.03
C ASN A 91 1.81 -4.59 9.38
N GLU A 92 2.48 -5.74 9.49
CA GLU A 92 2.59 -6.52 10.75
C GLU A 92 3.17 -5.67 11.90
N ALA A 93 4.16 -4.83 11.60
CA ALA A 93 4.74 -3.87 12.55
C ALA A 93 3.73 -2.81 13.06
N ARG A 94 2.56 -2.70 12.43
CA ARG A 94 1.46 -1.78 12.75
C ARG A 94 0.23 -2.53 13.27
N GLY A 95 0.41 -3.76 13.74
CA GLY A 95 -0.65 -4.56 14.36
C GLY A 95 -1.52 -5.36 13.40
N THR A 96 -1.18 -5.39 12.10
CA THR A 96 -1.88 -6.24 11.13
C THR A 96 -1.69 -7.72 11.45
N VAL A 97 -2.79 -8.47 11.42
CA VAL A 97 -2.80 -9.93 11.54
C VAL A 97 -2.44 -10.53 10.19
N SER A 98 -1.41 -11.39 10.15
CA SER A 98 -0.97 -12.09 8.94
C SER A 98 -1.30 -13.58 9.04
N THR A 99 -2.18 -14.07 8.17
CA THR A 99 -2.62 -15.46 8.11
C THR A 99 -2.11 -16.10 6.83
N LEU A 100 -1.41 -17.22 6.95
CA LEU A 100 -1.01 -18.01 5.78
C LEU A 100 -2.25 -18.61 5.11
N LEU A 101 -2.43 -18.35 3.82
CA LEU A 101 -3.48 -18.97 3.03
C LEU A 101 -3.05 -20.34 2.49
N PRO A 102 -4.00 -21.28 2.32
CA PRO A 102 -3.69 -22.59 1.75
C PRO A 102 -3.22 -22.47 0.29
N ALA A 103 -2.48 -23.49 -0.16
CA ALA A 103 -2.07 -23.59 -1.55
C ALA A 103 -3.29 -23.54 -2.47
N GLY A 104 -3.23 -22.72 -3.54
CA GLY A 104 -4.34 -22.54 -4.47
C GLY A 104 -5.41 -21.52 -4.05
N ALA A 105 -5.27 -20.87 -2.89
CA ALA A 105 -6.18 -19.78 -2.49
C ALA A 105 -6.13 -18.56 -3.43
N LEU A 106 -5.01 -18.38 -4.12
CA LEU A 106 -4.82 -17.28 -5.05
C LEU A 106 -5.35 -17.64 -6.44
N SER A 107 -6.19 -16.78 -7.02
CA SER A 107 -6.66 -16.97 -8.39
C SER A 107 -5.50 -16.97 -9.40
N ALA A 108 -5.71 -17.61 -10.55
CA ALA A 108 -4.72 -17.61 -11.63
C ALA A 108 -4.34 -16.19 -12.08
N ARG A 109 -5.32 -15.27 -12.13
CA ARG A 109 -5.10 -13.87 -12.49
C ARG A 109 -4.19 -13.16 -11.48
N HIS A 110 -4.44 -13.29 -10.18
CA HIS A 110 -3.59 -12.64 -9.17
C HIS A 110 -2.18 -13.25 -9.12
N SER A 111 -2.08 -14.57 -9.34
CA SER A 111 -0.79 -15.25 -9.48
C SER A 111 0.03 -14.68 -10.63
N ALA A 112 -0.61 -14.51 -11.81
CA ALA A 112 0.03 -13.91 -12.97
C ALA A 112 0.47 -12.46 -12.70
N ILE A 113 -0.37 -11.63 -12.09
CA ILE A 113 -0.02 -10.25 -11.73
C ILE A 113 1.21 -10.23 -10.81
N ALA A 114 1.26 -11.06 -9.78
CA ALA A 114 2.40 -11.11 -8.86
C ALA A 114 3.70 -11.53 -9.55
N VAL A 115 3.63 -12.52 -10.43
CA VAL A 115 4.79 -12.99 -11.22
C VAL A 115 5.26 -11.92 -12.20
N HIS A 116 4.34 -11.29 -12.93
CA HIS A 116 4.69 -10.23 -13.88
C HIS A 116 5.26 -9.00 -13.18
N ALA A 117 4.71 -8.59 -12.05
CA ALA A 117 5.25 -7.48 -11.24
C ALA A 117 6.68 -7.79 -10.77
N THR A 118 6.92 -9.01 -10.29
CA THR A 118 8.27 -9.45 -9.86
C THR A 118 9.26 -9.45 -11.03
N ARG A 119 8.85 -9.96 -12.19
CA ARG A 119 9.66 -9.98 -13.42
C ARG A 119 9.98 -8.57 -13.92
N ALA A 120 9.01 -7.65 -13.88
CA ALA A 120 9.19 -6.27 -14.31
C ALA A 120 10.26 -5.53 -13.49
N LEU A 121 10.44 -5.92 -12.22
CA LEU A 121 11.49 -5.38 -11.36
C LEU A 121 12.87 -6.03 -11.60
N GLY A 122 12.97 -7.05 -12.47
CA GLY A 122 14.22 -7.76 -12.75
C GLY A 122 14.72 -8.62 -11.57
N LEU A 123 13.87 -8.86 -10.58
CA LEU A 123 14.27 -9.49 -9.33
C LEU A 123 13.94 -10.99 -9.35
N PRO A 124 14.90 -11.88 -9.01
CA PRO A 124 14.65 -13.33 -8.98
C PRO A 124 13.74 -13.77 -7.81
N LEU A 125 13.62 -12.94 -6.77
CA LEU A 125 12.80 -13.16 -5.57
C LEU A 125 12.22 -11.83 -5.07
N VAL A 126 10.89 -11.71 -4.94
CA VAL A 126 10.22 -10.50 -4.40
C VAL A 126 9.03 -10.86 -3.54
N ARG A 127 8.79 -10.02 -2.54
CA ARG A 127 7.55 -9.97 -1.76
C ARG A 127 6.64 -8.86 -2.32
N ALA A 128 5.65 -9.24 -3.13
CA ALA A 128 4.70 -8.33 -3.78
C ALA A 128 3.45 -8.06 -2.92
N HIS A 129 2.82 -6.90 -3.15
CA HIS A 129 1.59 -6.43 -2.51
C HIS A 129 0.60 -5.91 -3.55
N PRO A 130 -0.14 -6.76 -4.24
CA PRO A 130 -1.15 -6.28 -5.17
C PRO A 130 -2.37 -5.76 -4.40
N ASP A 131 -2.62 -4.45 -4.52
CA ASP A 131 -3.91 -3.85 -4.21
C ASP A 131 -4.85 -3.95 -5.42
N ARG A 132 -6.17 -3.83 -5.21
CA ARG A 132 -7.10 -3.64 -6.33
C ARG A 132 -6.84 -2.25 -6.95
N ALA A 133 -6.36 -2.25 -8.19
CA ALA A 133 -6.20 -1.10 -9.10
C ALA A 133 -6.36 0.30 -8.46
N ALA A 134 -5.26 0.85 -7.92
CA ALA A 134 -5.16 2.27 -7.58
C ALA A 134 -4.64 3.06 -8.80
N SER A 135 -5.22 4.22 -9.09
CA SER A 135 -4.73 5.12 -10.15
C SER A 135 -3.56 5.96 -9.61
N GLY A 136 -2.41 5.90 -10.30
CA GLY A 136 -1.26 6.82 -10.28
C GLY A 136 -0.81 7.50 -8.96
N ALA A 137 0.45 7.31 -8.55
CA ALA A 137 1.05 8.11 -7.48
C ALA A 137 1.50 9.49 -7.99
N VAL A 138 1.32 10.53 -7.17
CA VAL A 138 1.75 11.92 -7.47
C VAL A 138 2.81 12.34 -6.45
N ASP A 139 3.85 13.03 -6.92
CA ASP A 139 4.94 13.55 -6.09
C ASP A 139 4.47 14.73 -5.22
N GLY A 140 4.77 14.67 -3.92
CA GLY A 140 4.37 15.64 -2.91
C GLY A 140 5.37 16.78 -2.69
N THR A 141 6.55 16.76 -3.31
CA THR A 141 7.54 17.85 -3.16
C THR A 141 7.16 19.08 -3.98
N GLY A 142 6.39 19.97 -3.39
CA GLY A 142 6.14 21.31 -3.92
C GLY A 142 5.71 22.25 -2.81
N CYS A 143 6.62 23.14 -2.40
CA CYS A 143 6.33 24.35 -1.63
C CYS A 143 5.32 25.24 -2.36
#